data_AF-A0A841E725-F1
#
_entry.id   AF-A0A841E725-F1
#
_cell.length_a   1.000
_cell.length_b   1.000
_cell.length_c   1.000
_cell.angle_alpha   90.00
_cell.angle_beta   90.00
_cell.angle_gamma   90.00
#
_symmetry.space_group_name_H-M   'P 1'
#
loop_
_entity.id
_entity.type
_entity.pdbx_description
1 polymer ?
#
loop_
_entity_poly.entity_id
_entity_poly.type
_entity_poly.pdbx_seq_one_letter_code
_entity_poly.pdbx_strand_id
1 'polypeptide(L)'
;MAFGDFFARLTGRKEEPEPAPVAGPPTTDDLLAALVRVEELVAGGAVPAVVASRVGRVVRVVRETIPRLGNLGGSAQAYSVMATATDYLPEAIGGYLRLPRQWADTRPVDRGKTSLMILIDQLDLLGATMDKVFDAVNRADAAALIAHGRFLEEKFGTGSTGGTLALGPTSSTPAPPAGPDASPGAGAGGPGAGPGGPGAGSGGPGAGSGGPGAGSGGPLVPPPGRGGS
;
A
#
# COMPACT_ATOMS: atom_id res chain seq x y z
N MET A 1 -19.80 17.53 5.03
CA MET A 1 -20.22 16.18 4.63
C MET A 1 -21.49 16.25 3.78
N ALA A 2 -21.47 16.97 2.64
CA ALA A 2 -22.69 17.26 1.87
C ALA A 2 -22.41 17.61 0.40
N PHE A 3 -21.72 16.73 -0.33
CA PHE A 3 -21.57 16.84 -1.80
C PHE A 3 -22.13 15.63 -2.56
N GLY A 4 -22.34 14.48 -1.89
CA GLY A 4 -23.03 13.32 -2.48
C GLY A 4 -24.54 13.53 -2.70
N ASP A 5 -25.20 14.31 -1.83
CA ASP A 5 -26.68 14.49 -1.85
C ASP A 5 -27.18 15.38 -2.99
N PHE A 6 -26.31 16.20 -3.60
CA PHE A 6 -26.71 17.06 -4.71
C PHE A 6 -26.82 16.27 -6.03
N PHE A 7 -25.99 15.23 -6.21
CA PHE A 7 -25.97 14.43 -7.43
C PHE A 7 -27.14 13.44 -7.52
N ALA A 8 -27.66 12.99 -6.38
CA ALA A 8 -28.89 12.20 -6.33
C ALA A 8 -30.13 12.97 -6.82
N ARG A 9 -30.12 14.31 -6.73
CA ARG A 9 -31.28 15.16 -7.05
C ARG A 9 -31.31 15.70 -8.48
N LEU A 10 -30.18 15.65 -9.21
CA LEU A 10 -30.12 16.10 -10.62
C LEU A 10 -30.51 14.99 -11.61
N THR A 11 -30.54 13.73 -11.16
CA THR A 11 -31.04 12.58 -11.92
C THR A 11 -32.49 12.27 -11.53
N GLY A 12 -33.41 13.16 -11.89
CA GLY A 12 -34.84 12.93 -11.66
C GLY A 12 -35.40 11.84 -12.57
N ARG A 13 -35.48 10.59 -12.10
CA ARG A 13 -36.51 9.65 -12.55
C ARG A 13 -37.36 9.20 -11.36
N LYS A 14 -38.66 9.44 -11.52
CA LYS A 14 -39.74 8.90 -10.70
C LYS A 14 -40.06 7.50 -11.25
N GLU A 15 -39.39 6.48 -10.73
CA GLU A 15 -39.70 5.06 -10.92
C GLU A 15 -39.25 4.37 -9.62
N GLU A 16 -40.19 3.76 -8.88
CA GLU A 16 -39.87 2.86 -7.77
C GLU A 16 -38.97 1.74 -8.31
N PRO A 17 -37.70 1.63 -7.92
CA PRO A 17 -36.85 0.60 -8.48
C PRO A 17 -37.02 -0.67 -7.66
N GLU A 18 -37.44 -1.75 -8.34
CA GLU A 18 -37.06 -3.11 -8.00
C GLU A 18 -35.58 -3.17 -7.57
N PRO A 19 -35.19 -4.08 -6.65
CA PRO A 19 -33.82 -4.16 -6.17
C PRO A 19 -32.89 -4.50 -7.36
N ALA A 20 -32.32 -3.47 -7.95
CA ALA A 20 -31.32 -3.58 -9.00
C ALA A 20 -30.13 -4.38 -8.45
N PRO A 21 -29.49 -5.23 -9.27
CA PRO A 21 -28.29 -5.95 -8.86
C PRO A 21 -27.28 -4.91 -8.36
N VAL A 22 -26.88 -5.04 -7.09
CA VAL A 22 -25.89 -4.16 -6.46
C VAL A 22 -24.65 -4.20 -7.34
N ALA A 23 -24.34 -3.10 -8.03
CA ALA A 23 -23.13 -3.02 -8.82
C ALA A 23 -21.96 -3.39 -7.89
N GLY A 24 -21.21 -4.43 -8.27
CA GLY A 24 -20.03 -4.84 -7.52
C GLY A 24 -19.04 -3.67 -7.40
N PRO A 25 -18.13 -3.71 -6.42
CA PRO A 25 -17.08 -2.70 -6.33
C PRO A 25 -16.33 -2.59 -7.67
N PRO A 26 -15.96 -1.36 -8.10
CA PRO A 26 -15.28 -1.12 -9.36
C PRO A 26 -14.07 -2.04 -9.52
N THR A 27 -14.00 -2.73 -10.67
CA THR A 27 -12.88 -3.63 -10.96
C THR A 27 -11.64 -2.82 -11.36
N THR A 28 -10.48 -3.47 -11.38
CA THR A 28 -9.23 -2.84 -11.85
C THR A 28 -9.37 -2.30 -13.28
N ASP A 29 -10.04 -3.05 -14.16
CA ASP A 29 -10.27 -2.63 -15.55
C ASP A 29 -11.19 -1.40 -15.62
N ASP A 30 -12.19 -1.32 -14.75
CA ASP A 30 -13.07 -0.14 -14.65
C ASP A 30 -12.30 1.11 -14.23
N LEU A 31 -11.35 0.97 -13.30
CA LEU A 31 -10.49 2.08 -12.87
C LEU A 31 -9.58 2.55 -14.02
N LEU A 32 -8.94 1.62 -14.73
CA LEU A 32 -8.11 1.96 -15.88
C LEU A 32 -8.92 2.63 -16.99
N ALA A 33 -10.12 2.12 -17.28
CA ALA A 33 -11.03 2.72 -18.24
C ALA A 33 -11.49 4.13 -17.80
N ALA A 34 -11.73 4.35 -16.50
CA ALA A 34 -12.06 5.67 -15.98
C ALA A 34 -10.92 6.68 -16.19
N LEU A 35 -9.66 6.26 -15.96
CA LEU A 35 -8.49 7.10 -16.21
C LEU A 35 -8.31 7.42 -17.69
N VAL A 36 -8.58 6.49 -18.60
CA VAL A 36 -8.57 6.75 -20.05
C VAL A 36 -9.60 7.82 -20.42
N ARG A 37 -10.84 7.72 -19.91
CA ARG A 37 -11.88 8.73 -20.15
C ARG A 37 -11.45 10.13 -19.67
N VAL A 38 -10.77 10.20 -18.53
CA VAL A 38 -10.21 11.45 -18.00
C VAL A 38 -9.14 12.02 -18.94
N GLU A 39 -8.24 11.19 -19.46
CA GLU A 39 -7.23 11.62 -20.43
C GLU A 39 -7.86 12.13 -21.73
N GLU A 40 -8.91 11.46 -22.23
CA GLU A 40 -9.65 11.88 -23.43
C GLU A 40 -10.32 13.25 -23.27
N LEU A 41 -10.92 13.51 -22.10
CA LEU A 41 -11.51 14.83 -21.77
C LEU A 41 -10.47 15.96 -21.84
N VAL A 42 -9.23 15.66 -21.48
CA VAL A 42 -8.13 16.62 -21.48
C VAL A 42 -7.49 16.75 -22.87
N ALA A 43 -7.37 15.65 -23.60
CA ALA A 43 -6.71 15.57 -24.90
C ALA A 43 -7.42 16.40 -25.99
N GLY A 44 -8.74 16.59 -25.89
CA GLY A 44 -9.53 17.38 -26.86
C GLY A 44 -9.24 18.88 -26.88
N GLY A 45 -8.18 19.36 -26.21
CA GLY A 45 -7.87 20.78 -26.07
C GLY A 45 -8.87 21.56 -25.21
N ALA A 46 -9.80 20.84 -24.55
CA ALA A 46 -10.91 21.37 -23.76
C ALA A 46 -10.46 22.11 -22.48
N VAL A 47 -9.21 21.92 -22.07
CA VAL A 47 -8.63 22.52 -20.86
C VAL A 47 -7.28 23.19 -21.16
N PRO A 48 -6.90 24.23 -20.39
CA PRO A 48 -5.56 24.81 -20.47
C PRO A 48 -4.43 23.80 -20.23
N ALA A 49 -3.27 23.99 -20.85
CA ALA A 49 -2.12 23.08 -20.74
C ALA A 49 -1.65 22.84 -19.29
N VAL A 50 -1.77 23.87 -18.45
CA VAL A 50 -1.43 23.81 -17.01
C VAL A 50 -2.30 22.81 -16.23
N VAL A 51 -3.58 22.68 -16.63
CA VAL A 51 -4.53 21.70 -16.08
C VAL A 51 -4.20 20.32 -16.64
N ALA A 52 -3.99 20.22 -17.94
CA ALA A 52 -3.65 18.96 -18.61
C ALA A 52 -2.43 18.28 -18.00
N SER A 53 -1.36 19.04 -17.76
CA SER A 53 -0.13 18.55 -17.13
C SER A 53 -0.37 17.99 -15.72
N ARG A 54 -1.19 18.67 -14.92
CA ARG A 54 -1.53 18.24 -13.56
C ARG A 54 -2.39 17.00 -13.54
N VAL A 55 -3.42 16.94 -14.38
CA VAL A 55 -4.24 15.74 -14.54
C VAL A 55 -3.37 14.56 -14.95
N GLY A 56 -2.48 14.73 -15.94
CA GLY A 56 -1.55 13.70 -16.36
C GLY A 56 -0.65 13.20 -15.22
N ARG A 57 -0.18 14.08 -14.33
CA ARG A 57 0.57 13.68 -13.14
C ARG A 57 -0.28 12.80 -12.22
N VAL A 58 -1.51 13.21 -11.89
CA VAL A 58 -2.39 12.42 -11.01
C VAL A 58 -2.70 11.07 -11.64
N VAL A 59 -3.11 11.05 -12.91
CA VAL A 59 -3.44 9.82 -13.64
C VAL A 59 -2.27 8.84 -13.64
N ARG A 60 -1.04 9.31 -13.87
CA ARG A 60 0.16 8.48 -13.83
C ARG A 60 0.33 7.80 -12.46
N VAL A 61 0.26 8.56 -11.37
CA VAL A 61 0.45 8.03 -10.01
C VAL A 61 -0.66 7.03 -9.65
N VAL A 62 -1.90 7.33 -10.02
CA VAL A 62 -3.03 6.42 -9.80
C VAL A 62 -2.85 5.12 -10.60
N ARG A 63 -2.46 5.18 -11.88
CA ARG A 63 -2.13 3.99 -12.69
C ARG A 63 -1.02 3.14 -12.08
N GLU A 64 0.02 3.77 -11.55
CA GLU A 64 1.12 3.07 -10.87
C GLU A 64 0.69 2.40 -9.55
N THR A 65 -0.36 2.93 -8.92
CA THR A 65 -0.87 2.44 -7.63
C THR A 65 -1.91 1.32 -7.80
N ILE A 66 -2.72 1.35 -8.87
CA ILE A 66 -3.82 0.40 -9.15
C ILE A 66 -3.39 -1.07 -9.00
N PRO A 67 -2.29 -1.57 -9.60
CA PRO A 67 -1.91 -2.98 -9.50
C PRO A 67 -1.66 -3.44 -8.06
N ARG A 68 -1.33 -2.51 -7.16
CA ARG A 68 -1.00 -2.76 -5.76
C ARG A 68 -2.22 -2.66 -4.83
N LEU A 69 -3.38 -2.25 -5.33
CA LEU A 69 -4.62 -2.18 -4.54
C LEU A 69 -5.03 -3.53 -3.95
N GLY A 70 -4.72 -4.64 -4.64
CA GLY A 70 -4.93 -5.98 -4.11
C GLY A 70 -4.20 -6.22 -2.78
N ASN A 71 -3.00 -5.68 -2.63
CA ASN A 71 -2.20 -5.79 -1.40
C ASN A 71 -2.72 -4.88 -0.28
N LEU A 72 -3.47 -3.83 -0.63
CA LEU A 72 -4.01 -2.85 0.30
C LEU A 72 -5.32 -3.29 0.97
N GLY A 73 -5.96 -4.37 0.48
CA GLY A 73 -7.11 -5.04 1.08
C GLY A 73 -8.15 -4.12 1.73
N GLY A 74 -9.12 -3.61 0.98
CA GLY A 74 -10.26 -2.83 1.53
C GLY A 74 -9.92 -1.59 2.36
N SER A 75 -8.65 -1.18 2.43
CA SER A 75 -8.21 -0.07 3.25
C SER A 75 -8.70 1.28 2.73
N ALA A 76 -8.67 2.29 3.62
CA ALA A 76 -9.01 3.67 3.27
C ALA A 76 -8.17 4.21 2.09
N GLN A 77 -6.92 3.74 1.98
CA GLN A 77 -6.01 4.08 0.88
C GLN A 77 -6.50 3.50 -0.45
N ALA A 78 -6.91 2.23 -0.48
CA ALA A 78 -7.47 1.60 -1.68
C ALA A 78 -8.76 2.32 -2.13
N TYR A 79 -9.62 2.67 -1.17
CA TYR A 79 -10.82 3.46 -1.46
C TYR A 79 -10.50 4.84 -2.02
N SER A 80 -9.49 5.53 -1.46
CA SER A 80 -9.08 6.87 -1.93
C SER A 80 -8.58 6.83 -3.37
N VAL A 81 -7.83 5.81 -3.76
CA VAL A 81 -7.35 5.62 -5.15
C VAL A 81 -8.51 5.33 -6.09
N MET A 82 -9.43 4.44 -5.69
CA MET A 82 -10.65 4.12 -6.44
C MET A 82 -11.49 5.38 -6.69
N ALA A 83 -11.89 6.09 -5.63
CA ALA A 83 -12.69 7.30 -5.71
C ALA A 83 -11.99 8.43 -6.49
N THR A 84 -10.66 8.48 -6.46
CA THR A 84 -9.90 9.45 -7.25
C THR A 84 -10.05 9.19 -8.76
N ALA A 85 -10.00 7.92 -9.17
CA ALA A 85 -10.16 7.54 -10.57
C ALA A 85 -11.61 7.67 -11.05
N THR A 86 -12.58 7.30 -10.22
CA THR A 86 -13.99 7.20 -10.63
C THR A 86 -14.79 8.47 -10.41
N ASP A 87 -14.49 9.24 -9.37
CA ASP A 87 -15.35 10.33 -8.90
C ASP A 87 -14.61 11.68 -8.91
N TYR A 88 -13.49 11.79 -8.18
CA TYR A 88 -12.90 13.09 -7.90
C TYR A 88 -12.26 13.76 -9.12
N LEU A 89 -11.47 13.01 -9.91
CA LEU A 89 -10.87 13.57 -11.13
C LEU A 89 -11.95 13.93 -12.18
N PRO A 90 -12.85 13.02 -12.57
CA PRO A 90 -13.90 13.33 -13.55
C PRO A 90 -14.78 14.50 -13.10
N GLU A 91 -15.14 14.57 -11.81
CA GLU A 91 -15.99 15.64 -11.29
C GLU A 91 -15.30 16.99 -11.30
N ALA A 92 -14.03 17.07 -10.87
CA ALA A 92 -13.28 18.33 -10.87
C ALA A 92 -13.14 18.91 -12.29
N ILE A 93 -12.79 18.05 -13.26
CA ILE A 93 -12.63 18.45 -14.66
C ILE A 93 -14.00 18.81 -15.26
N GLY A 94 -15.03 17.97 -15.05
CA GLY A 94 -16.38 18.22 -15.54
C GLY A 94 -17.02 19.47 -14.91
N GLY A 95 -16.68 19.81 -13.67
CA GLY A 95 -17.08 21.05 -13.02
C GLY A 95 -16.55 22.27 -13.75
N TYR A 96 -15.25 22.28 -14.09
CA TYR A 96 -14.63 23.35 -14.87
C TYR A 96 -15.18 23.43 -16.31
N LEU A 97 -15.34 22.30 -16.99
CA LEU A 97 -15.81 22.26 -18.38
C LEU A 97 -17.28 22.68 -18.54
N ARG A 98 -18.09 22.61 -17.48
CA ARG A 98 -19.47 23.11 -17.49
C ARG A 98 -19.55 24.64 -17.51
N LEU A 99 -18.47 25.35 -17.18
CA LEU A 99 -18.42 26.80 -17.19
C LEU A 99 -17.93 27.32 -18.56
N PRO A 100 -18.48 28.44 -19.08
CA PRO A 100 -17.90 29.12 -20.23
C PRO A 100 -16.45 29.53 -19.92
N ARG A 101 -15.49 29.12 -20.77
CA ARG A 101 -14.03 29.30 -20.51
C ARG A 101 -13.64 30.73 -20.14
N GLN A 102 -14.09 31.69 -20.93
CA GLN A 102 -13.82 33.11 -20.67
C GLN A 102 -14.29 33.55 -19.27
N TRP A 103 -15.36 32.97 -18.76
CA TRP A 103 -15.89 33.26 -17.42
C TRP A 103 -15.04 32.56 -16.35
N ALA A 104 -14.71 31.29 -16.55
CA ALA A 104 -13.91 30.48 -15.63
C ALA A 104 -12.49 31.03 -15.42
N ASP A 105 -11.93 31.69 -16.44
CA ASP A 105 -10.55 32.17 -16.43
C ASP A 105 -10.41 33.62 -15.94
N THR A 106 -11.45 34.45 -16.05
CA THR A 106 -11.37 35.89 -15.73
C THR A 106 -12.12 36.31 -14.48
N ARG A 107 -13.19 35.60 -14.10
CA ARG A 107 -14.02 36.05 -12.98
C ARG A 107 -13.56 35.44 -11.66
N PRO A 108 -13.36 36.25 -10.61
CA PRO A 108 -13.13 35.73 -9.28
C PRO A 108 -14.41 35.08 -8.74
N VAL A 109 -14.28 33.88 -8.19
CA VAL A 109 -15.41 33.07 -7.69
C VAL A 109 -15.34 32.88 -6.19
N ASP A 110 -14.14 32.64 -5.64
CA ASP A 110 -13.94 32.44 -4.21
C ASP A 110 -12.61 33.04 -3.76
N ARG A 111 -12.65 33.88 -2.71
CA ARG A 111 -11.47 34.60 -2.15
C ARG A 111 -10.58 35.27 -3.21
N GLY A 112 -11.17 35.78 -4.29
CA GLY A 112 -10.44 36.41 -5.40
C GLY A 112 -9.81 35.45 -6.41
N LYS A 113 -9.90 34.12 -6.20
CA LYS A 113 -9.43 33.11 -7.15
C LYS A 113 -10.46 32.84 -8.23
N THR A 114 -9.99 32.63 -9.45
CA THR A 114 -10.82 32.20 -10.58
C THR A 114 -11.12 30.70 -10.49
N SER A 115 -12.13 30.21 -11.22
CA SER A 115 -12.44 28.77 -11.27
C SER A 115 -11.23 27.95 -11.74
N LEU A 116 -10.42 28.49 -12.66
CA LEU A 116 -9.18 27.87 -13.10
C LEU A 116 -8.17 27.70 -11.96
N MET A 117 -7.96 28.73 -11.13
CA MET A 117 -7.03 28.64 -9.99
C MET A 117 -7.51 27.63 -8.95
N ILE A 118 -8.82 27.59 -8.69
CA ILE A 118 -9.41 26.62 -7.75
C ILE A 118 -9.20 25.18 -8.26
N LEU A 119 -9.42 24.93 -9.55
CA LEU A 119 -9.16 23.62 -10.16
C LEU A 119 -7.69 23.23 -10.03
N ILE A 120 -6.78 24.17 -10.29
CA ILE A 120 -5.33 23.94 -10.15
C ILE A 120 -4.99 23.51 -8.72
N ASP A 121 -5.49 24.24 -7.70
CA ASP A 121 -5.25 23.91 -6.30
C ASP A 121 -5.80 22.52 -5.94
N GLN A 122 -6.98 22.16 -6.44
CA GLN A 122 -7.60 20.86 -6.24
C GLN A 122 -6.76 19.73 -6.85
N LEU A 123 -6.26 19.91 -8.07
CA LEU A 123 -5.42 18.92 -8.73
C LEU A 123 -4.05 18.78 -8.06
N ASP A 124 -3.47 19.87 -7.56
CA ASP A 124 -2.21 19.83 -6.81
C ASP A 124 -2.37 19.11 -5.47
N LEU A 125 -3.48 19.35 -4.75
CA LEU A 125 -3.84 18.61 -3.54
C LEU A 125 -4.02 17.12 -3.82
N LEU A 126 -4.74 16.78 -4.89
CA LEU A 126 -5.01 15.40 -5.27
C LEU A 126 -3.73 14.67 -5.64
N GLY A 127 -2.86 15.29 -6.44
CA GLY A 127 -1.55 14.75 -6.80
C GLY A 127 -0.68 14.49 -5.57
N ALA A 128 -0.54 15.47 -4.68
CA ALA A 128 0.24 15.31 -3.45
C ALA A 128 -0.33 14.22 -2.52
N THR A 129 -1.64 14.02 -2.53
CA THR A 129 -2.29 12.96 -1.74
C THR A 129 -2.03 11.59 -2.34
N MET A 130 -2.14 11.44 -3.66
CA MET A 130 -1.84 10.19 -4.35
C MET A 130 -0.36 9.81 -4.23
N ASP A 131 0.55 10.78 -4.30
CA ASP A 131 2.00 10.56 -4.06
C ASP A 131 2.22 9.94 -2.66
N LYS A 132 1.56 10.47 -1.62
CA LYS A 132 1.65 9.91 -0.25
C LYS A 132 1.08 8.50 -0.14
N VAL A 133 -0.03 8.23 -0.83
CA VAL A 133 -0.63 6.89 -0.86
C VAL A 133 0.34 5.92 -1.52
N PHE A 134 0.87 6.28 -2.69
CA PHE A 134 1.87 5.49 -3.41
C PHE A 134 3.10 5.20 -2.54
N ASP A 135 3.66 6.19 -1.88
CA ASP A 135 4.81 6.01 -0.98
C ASP A 135 4.49 5.08 0.20
N ALA A 136 3.27 5.19 0.76
CA ALA A 136 2.83 4.31 1.85
C ALA A 136 2.70 2.85 1.38
N VAL A 137 2.17 2.62 0.17
CA VAL A 137 2.07 1.29 -0.43
C VAL A 137 3.45 0.69 -0.65
N ASN A 138 4.37 1.44 -1.28
CA ASN A 138 5.73 0.96 -1.53
C ASN A 138 6.48 0.65 -0.24
N ARG A 139 6.26 1.44 0.83
CA ARG A 139 6.83 1.17 2.15
C ARG A 139 6.29 -0.13 2.75
N ALA A 140 5.00 -0.40 2.60
CA ALA A 140 4.38 -1.64 3.07
C ALA A 140 4.92 -2.86 2.31
N ASP A 141 5.03 -2.77 0.98
CA ASP A 141 5.61 -3.83 0.14
C ASP A 141 7.08 -4.11 0.52
N ALA A 142 7.87 -3.06 0.74
CA ALA A 142 9.27 -3.21 1.17
C ALA A 142 9.39 -3.88 2.55
N ALA A 143 8.52 -3.53 3.51
CA ALA A 143 8.48 -4.18 4.81
C ALA A 143 8.09 -5.66 4.71
N ALA A 144 7.13 -6.01 3.84
CA ALA A 144 6.75 -7.39 3.57
C ALA A 144 7.91 -8.22 2.99
N LEU A 145 8.69 -7.63 2.07
CA LEU A 145 9.87 -8.28 1.49
C LEU A 145 10.95 -8.57 2.55
N ILE A 146 11.20 -7.62 3.45
CA ILE A 146 12.15 -7.80 4.56
C ILE A 146 11.70 -8.91 5.51
N ALA A 147 10.42 -8.92 5.87
CA ALA A 147 9.84 -9.96 6.73
C ALA A 147 9.96 -11.34 6.09
N HIS A 148 9.70 -11.45 4.78
CA HIS A 148 9.88 -12.68 4.03
C HIS A 148 11.34 -13.16 4.02
N GLY A 149 12.31 -12.25 3.86
CA GLY A 149 13.74 -12.57 3.93
C GLY A 149 14.15 -13.16 5.29
N ARG A 150 13.72 -12.53 6.38
CA ARG A 150 13.96 -13.04 7.74
C ARG A 150 13.35 -14.42 7.97
N PHE A 151 12.14 -14.64 7.48
CA PHE A 151 11.51 -15.95 7.53
C PHE A 151 12.32 -17.02 6.78
N LEU A 152 12.88 -16.70 5.61
CA LEU A 152 13.74 -17.62 4.87
C LEU A 152 15.06 -17.89 5.61
N GLU A 153 15.67 -16.88 6.23
CA GLU A 153 16.87 -17.04 7.06
C GLU A 153 16.59 -17.93 8.29
N GLU A 154 15.46 -17.76 8.96
CA GLU A 154 15.05 -18.62 10.06
C GLU A 154 14.79 -20.05 9.59
N LYS A 155 14.11 -20.21 8.45
CA LYS A 155 13.71 -21.52 7.93
C LYS A 155 14.86 -22.33 7.33
N PHE A 156 15.83 -21.67 6.71
CA PHE A 156 16.90 -22.32 5.94
C PHE A 156 18.31 -21.90 6.37
N GLY A 157 18.49 -20.74 6.98
CA GLY A 157 19.80 -20.23 7.43
C GLY A 157 20.37 -20.98 8.64
N THR A 158 19.53 -21.63 9.45
CA THR A 158 19.98 -22.56 10.51
C THR A 158 20.29 -23.97 9.95
N GLY A 159 20.10 -24.20 8.65
CA GLY A 159 20.26 -25.51 8.01
C GLY A 159 21.68 -25.84 7.53
N SER A 160 22.65 -24.92 7.59
CA SER A 160 24.00 -25.18 7.04
C SER A 160 25.11 -25.40 8.07
N THR A 161 24.79 -25.48 9.36
CA THR A 161 25.78 -25.92 10.37
C THR A 161 25.12 -26.71 11.49
N GLY A 162 25.11 -28.04 11.34
CA GLY A 162 25.17 -28.96 12.48
C GLY A 162 24.11 -30.06 12.56
N GLY A 163 24.44 -31.25 12.05
CA GLY A 163 24.31 -32.49 12.84
C GLY A 163 22.96 -33.22 12.87
N THR A 164 22.93 -34.36 12.18
CA THR A 164 22.15 -35.59 12.47
C THR A 164 20.62 -35.46 12.55
N LEU A 165 19.95 -35.78 11.43
CA LEU A 165 18.65 -36.46 11.48
C LEU A 165 18.85 -37.82 12.16
N ALA A 166 18.81 -37.83 13.49
CA ALA A 166 18.49 -39.04 14.23
C ALA A 166 17.04 -39.40 13.90
N LEU A 167 16.88 -40.26 12.90
CA LEU A 167 15.68 -41.08 12.73
C LEU A 167 15.62 -42.01 13.95
N GLY A 168 15.19 -41.46 15.10
CA GLY A 168 14.76 -42.27 16.22
C GLY A 168 13.60 -43.14 15.74
N PRO A 169 13.64 -44.47 15.95
CA PRO A 169 12.50 -45.30 15.62
C PRO A 169 11.28 -44.78 16.37
N THR A 170 10.21 -44.57 15.62
CA THR A 170 8.89 -44.19 16.11
C THR A 170 8.42 -45.16 17.17
N SER A 171 8.52 -44.81 18.46
CA SER A 171 7.70 -45.44 19.50
C SER A 171 6.39 -44.66 19.64
N SER A 172 5.58 -44.70 18.57
CA SER A 172 4.15 -44.44 18.66
C SER A 172 3.48 -45.80 18.79
N THR A 173 3.18 -46.23 20.01
CA THR A 173 2.12 -47.23 20.23
C THR A 173 1.31 -46.73 21.43
N PRO A 174 0.04 -46.33 21.23
CA PRO A 174 -0.83 -45.99 22.33
C PRO A 174 -1.16 -47.27 23.12
N ALA A 175 -1.07 -47.19 24.44
CA ALA A 175 -1.35 -48.29 25.35
C ALA A 175 -2.86 -48.65 25.34
N PRO A 176 -3.24 -49.93 25.17
CA PRO A 176 -4.58 -50.40 25.53
C PRO A 176 -4.69 -50.63 27.05
N PRO A 177 -5.91 -50.55 27.63
CA PRO A 177 -6.11 -50.57 29.08
C PRO A 177 -5.87 -51.96 29.69
N ALA A 178 -5.38 -51.93 30.92
CA ALA A 178 -5.02 -53.08 31.74
C ALA A 178 -6.20 -54.05 32.01
N GLY A 179 -5.92 -55.34 31.89
CA GLY A 179 -6.59 -56.45 32.55
C GLY A 179 -5.53 -57.44 33.07
N PRO A 180 -5.75 -58.11 34.22
CA PRO A 180 -4.69 -58.78 34.96
C PRO A 180 -4.47 -60.22 34.48
N ASP A 181 -3.20 -60.65 34.47
CA ASP A 181 -2.69 -61.85 35.17
C ASP A 181 -1.40 -62.41 34.53
N ALA A 182 -0.59 -63.00 35.41
CA ALA A 182 0.53 -63.93 35.18
C ALA A 182 1.94 -63.37 34.85
N SER A 183 2.73 -63.22 35.93
CA SER A 183 4.20 -63.39 35.99
C SER A 183 4.63 -64.86 35.69
N PRO A 184 5.93 -65.22 35.75
CA PRO A 184 7.10 -64.68 35.03
C PRO A 184 7.96 -65.81 34.39
N GLY A 185 8.89 -65.48 33.49
CA GLY A 185 9.86 -66.43 32.94
C GLY A 185 11.19 -65.77 32.61
N ALA A 186 12.26 -66.26 33.24
CA ALA A 186 13.62 -65.74 33.22
C ALA A 186 14.48 -66.26 32.05
N GLY A 187 15.58 -65.54 31.75
CA GLY A 187 16.72 -66.01 30.94
C GLY A 187 17.19 -64.93 29.95
N ALA A 188 18.26 -64.15 30.19
CA ALA A 188 19.69 -64.46 30.24
C ALA A 188 20.44 -64.24 28.90
N GLY A 189 21.53 -63.46 28.97
CA GLY A 189 22.60 -63.31 27.96
C GLY A 189 22.38 -62.16 26.97
N GLY A 190 23.30 -61.24 26.67
CA GLY A 190 24.73 -61.06 26.92
C GLY A 190 25.21 -59.90 25.99
N PRO A 191 26.44 -59.37 26.15
CA PRO A 191 26.79 -57.99 25.80
C PRO A 191 27.69 -57.81 24.56
N GLY A 192 27.74 -56.59 24.01
CA GLY A 192 28.80 -56.12 23.10
C GLY A 192 28.82 -54.58 23.07
N ALA A 193 29.75 -53.90 23.74
CA ALA A 193 31.06 -53.46 23.24
C ALA A 193 30.92 -52.51 22.02
N GLY A 194 30.78 -51.19 22.21
CA GLY A 194 31.88 -50.20 22.31
C GLY A 194 32.08 -49.49 20.94
N PRO A 195 32.97 -48.50 20.76
CA PRO A 195 33.38 -47.38 21.63
C PRO A 195 33.40 -46.01 20.87
N GLY A 196 33.75 -44.92 21.57
CA GLY A 196 34.51 -43.78 20.99
C GLY A 196 33.77 -42.45 20.74
N GLY A 197 34.08 -41.41 21.54
CA GLY A 197 33.73 -39.99 21.29
C GLY A 197 34.65 -39.33 20.24
N PRO A 198 35.09 -38.05 20.37
CA PRO A 198 34.59 -36.89 21.12
C PRO A 198 34.55 -35.57 20.28
N GLY A 199 34.22 -34.43 20.91
CA GLY A 199 34.58 -33.07 20.46
C GLY A 199 33.39 -32.18 20.09
N ALA A 200 32.91 -31.24 20.91
CA ALA A 200 33.54 -30.02 21.45
C ALA A 200 33.97 -29.02 20.36
N GLY A 201 33.30 -27.86 20.29
CA GLY A 201 33.62 -26.78 19.37
C GLY A 201 32.71 -25.57 19.51
N SER A 202 32.78 -24.92 20.67
CA SER A 202 32.27 -23.58 20.94
C SER A 202 33.03 -22.49 20.18
N GLY A 203 32.34 -21.50 19.61
CA GLY A 203 32.97 -20.29 19.08
C GLY A 203 31.94 -19.22 18.71
N GLY A 204 31.72 -18.28 19.62
CA GLY A 204 30.83 -17.12 19.48
C GLY A 204 31.40 -15.95 18.66
N PRO A 205 30.74 -14.77 18.70
CA PRO A 205 30.57 -13.87 17.56
C PRO A 205 31.51 -12.65 17.55
N GLY A 206 31.66 -12.02 16.38
CA GLY A 206 32.41 -10.77 16.18
C GLY A 206 31.56 -9.68 15.53
N ALA A 207 31.51 -8.53 16.21
CA ALA A 207 30.79 -7.32 15.87
C ALA A 207 31.48 -6.48 14.77
N GLY A 208 30.71 -5.62 14.11
CA GLY A 208 31.23 -4.61 13.17
C GLY A 208 30.32 -3.38 13.11
N SER A 209 30.73 -2.34 13.85
CA SER A 209 30.08 -1.05 14.03
C SER A 209 30.67 0.04 13.12
N GLY A 210 29.82 0.94 12.63
CA GLY A 210 30.17 2.28 12.13
C GLY A 210 28.94 2.89 11.45
N GLY A 211 28.41 4.07 11.76
CA GLY A 211 28.85 5.25 12.52
C GLY A 211 28.30 6.46 11.75
N PRO A 212 27.42 7.31 12.31
CA PRO A 212 26.80 8.42 11.57
C PRO A 212 27.62 9.72 11.66
N GLY A 213 27.86 10.34 10.52
CA GLY A 213 28.50 11.66 10.41
C GLY A 213 27.48 12.80 10.54
N ALA A 214 27.71 13.64 11.54
CA ALA A 214 26.99 14.90 11.77
C ALA A 214 27.44 15.98 10.78
N GLY A 215 26.49 16.77 10.28
CA GLY A 215 26.71 17.97 9.47
C GLY A 215 25.82 19.10 9.96
N SER A 216 26.37 19.90 10.88
CA SER A 216 25.82 21.12 11.45
C SER A 216 25.85 22.27 10.43
N GLY A 217 24.77 23.03 10.33
CA GLY A 217 24.70 24.26 9.53
C GLY A 217 23.44 25.06 9.84
N GLY A 218 23.51 25.91 10.87
CA GLY A 218 22.46 26.85 11.27
C GLY A 218 22.19 27.98 10.25
N PRO A 219 21.27 28.90 10.58
CA PRO A 219 20.52 29.69 9.62
C PRO A 219 21.29 30.91 9.10
N LEU A 220 21.13 31.19 7.80
CA LEU A 220 21.62 32.43 7.18
C LEU A 220 20.42 33.38 6.97
N VAL A 221 20.25 34.33 7.90
CA VAL A 221 19.46 35.56 7.73
C VAL A 221 20.47 36.70 7.82
N PRO A 222 20.66 37.52 6.77
CA PRO A 222 20.25 38.95 6.80
C PRO A 222 19.96 39.50 5.35
N PRO A 223 19.75 40.81 5.03
CA PRO A 223 19.88 42.06 5.81
C PRO A 223 18.70 43.09 5.54
N PRO A 224 18.89 44.44 5.46
CA PRO A 224 18.37 45.43 6.42
C PRO A 224 17.35 46.43 5.81
N GLY A 225 16.76 47.30 6.64
CA GLY A 225 15.99 48.44 6.11
C GLY A 225 15.23 49.28 7.13
N ARG A 226 15.95 50.15 7.84
CA ARG A 226 15.42 51.27 8.63
C ARG A 226 14.89 52.39 7.70
N GLY A 227 13.84 53.07 8.15
CA GLY A 227 13.54 54.48 7.83
C GLY A 227 12.38 54.64 6.85
N GLY A 228 11.38 55.49 7.09
CA GLY A 228 11.17 56.46 8.15
C GLY A 228 9.83 57.16 7.92
N SER A 229 9.37 57.80 8.99
CA SER A 229 8.43 58.94 9.09
C SER A 229 7.08 58.84 8.39
#